data_AF-A0A376Y912-F1
#
_entry.id   AF-A0A376Y912-F1
#
_cell.length_a   1.000
_cell.length_b   1.000
_cell.length_c   1.000
_cell.angle_alpha   90.00
_cell.angle_beta   90.00
_cell.angle_gamma   90.00
#
_symmetry.space_group_name_H-M   'P 1'
#
loop_
_entity.id
_entity.type
_entity.pdbx_description
1 polymer ?
#
loop_
_entity_poly.entity_id
_entity_poly.type
_entity_poly.pdbx_seq_one_letter_code
_entity_poly.pdbx_strand_id
1 'polypeptide(L)'
;MKRLKNELNALVNRGVDRHLRLAVTGLSRSGKTAFITAMVNQLLNIHAGARLPLLSAVREERLLGVKRIPQRDFGIPRFTYDEGLAQLYGDPPAWPTPTRGVSEIRLALRFKSNDSLLRHFKDTSTLYLEIVDYPGEWLLDLPMLAQDYLSWSRQMTGLLNGQRGEWSAKWRMMSEGLDPLAPADENRLADIAAAWTDYLHHCKEQGLHFIQPGRFVLPGDMAGAPALQFFPWPDVDTWGESKLAQADKHTNAGMLRERFNYYCEKVVKGFYKNHFLRFDRQIVLVDCLQPLNSGPQAFNDMRLALTQLMQVFTTGSVPCSGVCFRRLSISYCLLPLKRTM
;
A
#
# COMPACT_ATOMS: atom_id res chain seq x y z
N MET A 1 26.67 -26.83 -34.73
CA MET A 1 27.24 -26.74 -33.37
C MET A 1 27.09 -25.38 -32.69
N LYS A 2 27.36 -24.23 -33.32
CA LYS A 2 27.22 -22.89 -32.67
C LYS A 2 25.80 -22.54 -32.20
N ARG A 3 24.75 -22.99 -32.92
CA ARG A 3 23.34 -22.70 -32.60
C ARG A 3 22.85 -23.44 -31.36
N LEU A 4 23.17 -24.74 -31.22
CA LEU A 4 22.90 -25.53 -30.01
C LEU A 4 23.63 -24.98 -28.78
N LYS A 5 24.89 -24.53 -28.94
CA LYS A 5 25.65 -23.88 -27.86
C LYS A 5 24.98 -22.59 -27.38
N ASN A 6 24.43 -21.79 -28.30
CA ASN A 6 23.71 -20.56 -27.97
C ASN A 6 22.36 -20.84 -27.29
N GLU A 7 21.65 -21.90 -27.67
CA GLU A 7 20.39 -22.30 -27.03
C GLU A 7 20.61 -22.91 -25.63
N LEU A 8 21.63 -23.76 -25.47
CA LEU A 8 22.05 -24.27 -24.16
C LEU A 8 22.54 -23.14 -23.25
N ASN A 9 23.34 -22.21 -23.78
CA ASN A 9 23.73 -21.02 -23.03
C ASN A 9 22.50 -20.17 -22.68
N ALA A 10 21.52 -19.98 -23.57
CA ALA A 10 20.30 -19.24 -23.25
C ALA A 10 19.44 -19.95 -22.17
N LEU A 11 19.37 -21.27 -22.16
CA LEU A 11 18.67 -22.07 -21.15
C LEU A 11 19.37 -22.02 -19.79
N VAL A 12 20.70 -22.16 -19.77
CA VAL A 12 21.51 -21.95 -18.56
C VAL A 12 21.41 -20.49 -18.12
N ASN A 13 21.30 -19.54 -19.05
CA ASN A 13 21.12 -18.13 -18.74
C ASN A 13 19.81 -17.85 -18.02
N ARG A 14 18.71 -18.49 -18.46
CA ARG A 14 17.41 -18.43 -17.78
C ARG A 14 17.45 -19.03 -16.36
N GLY A 15 18.36 -19.96 -16.08
CA GLY A 15 18.51 -20.58 -14.76
C GLY A 15 19.27 -19.73 -13.72
N VAL A 16 20.04 -18.72 -14.15
CA VAL A 16 20.82 -17.81 -13.26
C VAL A 16 20.34 -16.35 -13.34
N ASP A 17 19.38 -16.06 -14.21
CA ASP A 17 18.68 -14.78 -14.20
C ASP A 17 17.93 -14.60 -12.87
N ARG A 18 18.28 -13.54 -12.16
CA ARG A 18 17.73 -13.26 -10.84
C ARG A 18 16.47 -12.43 -11.03
N HIS A 19 15.40 -12.80 -10.35
CA HIS A 19 14.18 -12.01 -10.26
C HIS A 19 14.11 -11.40 -8.86
N LEU A 20 13.80 -10.11 -8.80
CA LEU A 20 13.59 -9.40 -7.55
C LEU A 20 12.35 -8.52 -7.68
N ARG A 21 11.32 -8.83 -6.88
CA ARG A 21 10.11 -8.03 -6.77
C ARG A 21 10.19 -7.12 -5.56
N LEU A 22 10.41 -5.84 -5.82
CA LEU A 22 10.53 -4.77 -4.84
C LEU A 22 9.19 -4.05 -4.69
N ALA A 23 8.52 -4.26 -3.57
CA ALA A 23 7.37 -3.47 -3.19
C ALA A 23 7.83 -2.13 -2.64
N VAL A 24 7.22 -1.04 -3.12
CA VAL A 24 7.35 0.27 -2.50
C VAL A 24 5.97 0.81 -2.16
N THR A 25 5.85 1.23 -0.91
CA THR A 25 4.63 1.75 -0.31
C THR A 25 4.99 2.90 0.62
N GLY A 26 3.99 3.60 1.13
CA GLY A 26 4.19 4.66 2.10
C GLY A 26 2.87 5.25 2.53
N LEU A 27 2.85 5.83 3.72
CA LEU A 27 1.67 6.54 4.23
C LEU A 27 1.38 7.78 3.34
N SER A 28 0.18 8.33 3.50
CA SER A 28 -0.32 9.45 2.69
C SER A 28 0.76 10.53 2.51
N ARG A 29 0.98 10.95 1.26
CA ARG A 29 1.93 12.01 0.84
C ARG A 29 3.41 11.76 1.15
N SER A 30 3.82 10.54 1.48
CA SER A 30 5.23 10.14 1.70
C SER A 30 6.19 10.27 0.49
N GLY A 31 5.72 10.73 -0.67
CA GLY A 31 6.56 10.95 -1.85
C GLY A 31 6.90 9.71 -2.67
N LYS A 32 6.09 8.65 -2.55
CA LYS A 32 6.24 7.37 -3.27
C LYS A 32 6.45 7.49 -4.78
N THR A 33 5.59 8.21 -5.49
CA THR A 33 5.73 8.41 -6.94
C THR A 33 7.02 9.15 -7.28
N ALA A 34 7.38 10.18 -6.51
CA ALA A 34 8.62 10.93 -6.69
C ALA A 34 9.86 10.05 -6.45
N PHE A 35 9.85 9.24 -5.39
CA PHE A 35 10.92 8.29 -5.09
C PHE A 35 11.13 7.27 -6.21
N ILE A 36 10.07 6.60 -6.67
CA ILE A 36 10.18 5.61 -7.75
C ILE A 36 10.68 6.29 -9.03
N THR A 37 10.11 7.45 -9.37
CA THR A 37 10.52 8.22 -10.56
C THR A 37 12.01 8.57 -10.50
N ALA A 38 12.48 9.11 -9.38
CA ALA A 38 13.89 9.44 -9.18
C ALA A 38 14.78 8.20 -9.20
N MET A 39 14.41 7.12 -8.51
CA MET A 39 15.18 5.88 -8.47
C MET A 39 15.32 5.26 -9.86
N VAL A 40 14.21 5.15 -10.61
CA VAL A 40 14.21 4.65 -11.98
C VAL A 40 15.06 5.56 -12.88
N ASN A 41 14.92 6.89 -12.75
CA ASN A 41 15.69 7.85 -13.52
C ASN A 41 17.20 7.71 -13.29
N GLN A 42 17.62 7.58 -12.03
CA GLN A 42 19.04 7.37 -11.68
C GLN A 42 19.56 6.05 -12.25
N LEU A 43 18.77 4.97 -12.19
CA LEU A 43 19.16 3.67 -12.73
C LEU A 43 19.27 3.65 -14.26
N LEU A 44 18.35 4.33 -14.97
CA LEU A 44 18.39 4.40 -16.43
C LEU A 44 19.55 5.27 -16.95
N ASN A 45 19.95 6.29 -16.18
CA ASN A 45 20.96 7.27 -16.59
C ASN A 45 22.37 7.03 -15.99
N ILE A 46 22.66 5.80 -15.54
CA ILE A 46 23.97 5.44 -14.92
C ILE A 46 25.15 5.80 -15.83
N HIS A 47 25.04 5.58 -17.14
CA HIS A 47 26.10 5.90 -18.10
C HIS A 47 25.99 7.31 -18.69
N ALA A 48 24.94 8.06 -18.34
CA ALA A 48 24.67 9.42 -18.81
C ALA A 48 24.92 10.49 -17.72
N GLY A 49 25.52 10.11 -16.59
CA GLY A 49 25.95 11.04 -15.55
C GLY A 49 25.36 10.82 -14.15
N ALA A 50 24.46 9.84 -13.96
CA ALA A 50 23.98 9.50 -12.63
C ALA A 50 25.11 8.95 -11.74
N ARG A 51 25.28 9.52 -10.54
CA ARG A 51 26.34 9.14 -9.60
C ARG A 51 25.74 8.37 -8.44
N LEU A 52 25.98 7.06 -8.40
CA LEU A 52 25.52 6.16 -7.32
C LEU A 52 26.70 5.54 -6.57
N PRO A 53 27.56 6.33 -5.88
CA PRO A 53 28.80 5.84 -5.27
C PRO A 53 28.56 4.86 -4.12
N LEU A 54 27.38 4.89 -3.49
CA LEU A 54 26.99 3.97 -2.42
C LEU A 54 26.44 2.64 -2.96
N LEU A 55 26.16 2.55 -4.26
CA LEU A 55 25.77 1.31 -4.90
C LEU A 55 27.04 0.57 -5.36
N SER A 56 27.45 -0.45 -4.59
CA SER A 56 28.70 -1.20 -4.83
C SER A 56 28.87 -1.68 -6.27
N ALA A 57 27.80 -2.14 -6.92
CA ALA A 57 27.84 -2.59 -8.31
C ALA A 57 28.16 -1.47 -9.31
N VAL A 58 27.79 -0.22 -9.02
CA VAL A 58 28.16 0.95 -9.84
C VAL A 58 29.57 1.40 -9.49
N ARG A 59 29.90 1.49 -8.19
CA ARG A 59 31.23 1.89 -7.70
C ARG A 59 32.35 0.97 -8.22
N GLU A 60 32.07 -0.33 -8.31
CA GLU A 60 33.01 -1.35 -8.81
C GLU A 60 32.93 -1.52 -10.34
N GLU A 61 32.21 -0.64 -11.06
CA GLU A 61 32.03 -0.67 -12.52
C GLU A 61 31.49 -2.00 -13.06
N ARG A 62 30.73 -2.72 -12.22
CA ARG A 62 30.17 -4.03 -12.58
C ARG A 62 28.81 -3.91 -13.24
N LEU A 63 28.05 -2.84 -12.98
CA LEU A 63 26.77 -2.61 -13.62
C LEU A 63 26.98 -2.09 -15.05
N LEU A 64 26.62 -2.91 -16.03
CA LEU A 64 26.87 -2.68 -17.46
C LEU A 64 25.77 -1.86 -18.14
N GLY A 65 24.58 -1.82 -17.53
CA GLY A 65 23.47 -1.04 -18.06
C GLY A 65 22.13 -1.47 -17.48
N VAL A 66 21.17 -0.55 -17.59
CA VAL A 66 19.80 -0.76 -17.16
C VAL A 66 18.87 -0.38 -18.29
N LYS A 67 17.85 -1.20 -18.53
CA LYS A 67 16.83 -0.93 -19.53
C LYS A 67 15.44 -1.19 -18.95
N ARG A 68 14.47 -0.35 -19.30
CA ARG A 68 13.06 -0.63 -19.05
C ARG A 68 12.61 -1.73 -20.00
N ILE A 69 11.90 -2.73 -19.47
CA ILE A 69 11.35 -3.83 -20.25
C ILE A 69 9.82 -3.93 -20.04
N PRO A 70 9.08 -4.58 -20.95
CA PRO A 70 7.64 -4.78 -20.78
C PRO A 70 7.31 -5.53 -19.47
N GLN A 71 6.17 -5.16 -18.88
CA GLN A 71 5.61 -5.84 -17.71
C GLN A 71 5.14 -7.24 -18.06
N ARG A 72 5.06 -8.12 -17.06
CA ARG A 72 4.59 -9.51 -17.24
C ARG A 72 3.10 -9.64 -17.01
N ASP A 73 2.58 -8.90 -16.04
CA ASP A 73 1.17 -8.92 -15.66
C ASP A 73 0.44 -7.80 -16.40
N PHE A 74 -0.51 -8.16 -17.26
CA PHE A 74 -1.34 -7.20 -18.00
C PHE A 74 -2.57 -6.75 -17.21
N GLY A 75 -2.87 -7.39 -16.07
CA GLY A 75 -3.94 -6.98 -15.17
C GLY A 75 -3.57 -5.82 -14.24
N ILE A 76 -2.29 -5.43 -14.20
CA ILE A 76 -1.79 -4.34 -13.36
C ILE A 76 -1.41 -3.14 -14.25
N PRO A 77 -1.87 -1.91 -13.93
CA PRO A 77 -1.45 -0.70 -14.63
C PRO A 77 0.07 -0.49 -14.62
N ARG A 78 0.60 0.05 -15.71
CA ARG A 78 2.02 0.43 -15.81
C ARG A 78 2.27 1.67 -14.94
N PHE A 79 3.39 1.71 -14.23
CA PHE A 79 3.83 2.93 -13.55
C PHE A 79 4.15 4.03 -14.58
N THR A 80 3.59 5.22 -14.35
CA THR A 80 3.64 6.39 -15.25
C THR A 80 4.95 7.18 -15.13
N TYR A 81 6.09 6.49 -15.28
CA TYR A 81 7.43 7.09 -15.20
C TYR A 81 7.61 8.29 -16.15
N ASP A 82 7.16 8.16 -17.40
CA ASP A 82 7.37 9.19 -18.42
C ASP A 82 6.56 10.46 -18.12
N GLU A 83 5.32 10.32 -17.62
CA GLU A 83 4.49 11.43 -17.17
C GLU A 83 5.08 12.09 -15.91
N GLY A 84 5.52 11.29 -14.94
CA GLY A 84 6.18 11.81 -13.73
C GLY A 84 7.44 12.60 -14.05
N LEU A 85 8.22 12.14 -15.03
CA LEU A 85 9.40 12.87 -15.51
C LEU A 85 9.00 14.16 -16.23
N ALA A 86 8.00 14.12 -17.09
CA ALA A 86 7.49 15.30 -17.80
C ALA A 86 6.95 16.37 -16.83
N GLN A 87 6.29 15.98 -15.74
CA GLN A 87 5.82 16.91 -14.70
C GLN A 87 6.99 17.58 -13.98
N LEU A 88 8.06 16.85 -13.68
CA LEU A 88 9.25 17.39 -13.02
C LEU A 88 10.02 18.38 -13.89
N TYR A 89 10.04 18.18 -15.22
CA TYR A 89 10.69 19.07 -16.19
C TYR A 89 9.71 20.05 -16.85
N GLY A 90 8.47 20.12 -16.38
CA GLY A 90 7.45 21.02 -16.91
C GLY A 90 7.73 22.49 -16.58
N ASP A 91 6.92 23.37 -17.19
CA ASP A 91 6.92 24.81 -16.89
C ASP A 91 5.47 25.26 -16.54
N PRO A 92 5.16 25.55 -15.27
CA PRO A 92 6.04 25.41 -14.10
C PRO A 92 6.30 23.93 -13.75
N PRO A 93 7.46 23.62 -13.11
CA PRO A 93 7.76 22.26 -12.67
C PRO A 93 6.80 21.84 -11.55
N ALA A 94 6.36 20.58 -11.58
CA ALA A 94 5.42 20.02 -10.62
C ALA A 94 5.85 18.63 -10.15
N TRP A 95 5.48 18.29 -8.91
CA TRP A 95 5.70 16.94 -8.38
C TRP A 95 4.82 15.91 -9.10
N PRO A 96 5.32 14.68 -9.32
CA PRO A 96 4.57 13.62 -9.95
C PRO A 96 3.22 13.35 -9.27
N THR A 97 2.19 13.12 -10.07
CA THR A 97 0.83 12.84 -9.57
C THR A 97 0.82 11.56 -8.73
N PRO A 98 0.25 11.57 -7.52
CA PRO A 98 0.15 10.37 -6.68
C PRO A 98 -0.65 9.25 -7.36
N THR A 99 -0.20 8.00 -7.20
CA THR A 99 -0.91 6.84 -7.72
C THR A 99 -2.16 6.54 -6.89
N ARG A 100 -3.26 6.18 -7.58
CA ARG A 100 -4.57 5.89 -6.96
C ARG A 100 -4.82 4.39 -6.72
N GLY A 101 -3.90 3.53 -7.16
CA GLY A 101 -4.01 2.07 -7.09
C GLY A 101 -2.65 1.41 -7.23
N VAL A 102 -2.65 0.12 -7.58
CA VAL A 102 -1.42 -0.65 -7.83
C VAL A 102 -0.86 -0.28 -9.19
N SER A 103 0.45 -0.10 -9.30
CA SER A 103 1.13 -0.01 -10.59
C SER A 103 2.50 -0.70 -10.57
N GLU A 104 3.02 -1.07 -11.74
CA GLU A 104 4.28 -1.82 -11.83
C GLU A 104 5.21 -1.23 -12.91
N ILE A 105 6.52 -1.29 -12.65
CA ILE A 105 7.57 -1.07 -13.66
C ILE A 105 8.64 -2.14 -13.55
N ARG A 106 9.13 -2.58 -14.70
CA ARG A 106 10.14 -3.63 -14.79
C ARG A 106 11.41 -3.14 -15.46
N LEU A 107 12.53 -3.42 -14.82
CA LEU A 107 13.87 -3.07 -15.28
C LEU A 107 14.73 -4.33 -15.43
N ALA A 108 15.55 -4.37 -16.48
CA ALA A 108 16.61 -5.35 -16.66
C ALA A 108 17.95 -4.69 -16.35
N LEU A 109 18.60 -5.13 -15.27
CA LEU A 109 19.90 -4.65 -14.83
C LEU A 109 20.95 -5.70 -15.21
N ARG A 110 21.80 -5.39 -16.19
CA ARG A 110 22.86 -6.28 -16.64
C ARG A 110 24.15 -5.98 -15.87
N PHE A 111 24.75 -6.97 -15.22
CA PHE A 111 25.92 -6.77 -14.36
C PHE A 111 26.95 -7.89 -14.49
N LYS A 112 28.21 -7.60 -14.11
CA LYS A 112 29.28 -8.58 -13.94
C LYS A 112 29.17 -9.25 -12.56
N SER A 113 29.10 -10.58 -12.52
CA SER A 113 28.93 -11.35 -11.27
C SER A 113 30.23 -11.41 -10.46
N ASN A 114 30.13 -11.37 -9.12
CA ASN A 114 31.28 -11.50 -8.22
C ASN A 114 31.67 -12.97 -7.95
N ASP A 115 30.77 -13.93 -8.20
CA ASP A 115 31.01 -15.35 -7.90
C ASP A 115 32.21 -15.90 -8.69
N SER A 116 33.28 -16.23 -7.96
CA SER A 116 34.53 -16.80 -8.46
C SER A 116 34.32 -18.07 -9.29
N LEU A 117 33.35 -18.90 -8.89
CA LEU A 117 33.01 -20.17 -9.55
C LEU A 117 32.27 -19.98 -10.89
N LEU A 118 31.44 -18.93 -11.02
CA LEU A 118 30.67 -18.63 -12.23
C LEU A 118 31.47 -17.82 -13.27
N ARG A 119 32.58 -17.20 -12.85
CA ARG A 119 33.45 -16.37 -13.69
C ARG A 119 34.08 -17.15 -14.86
N HIS A 120 34.21 -18.46 -14.75
CA HIS A 120 34.82 -19.32 -15.78
C HIS A 120 33.83 -19.74 -16.89
N PHE A 121 32.52 -19.55 -16.67
CA PHE A 121 31.48 -19.94 -17.64
C PHE A 121 30.65 -18.77 -18.15
N LYS A 122 30.58 -17.65 -17.42
CA LYS A 122 29.68 -16.54 -17.78
C LYS A 122 30.06 -15.22 -17.09
N ASP A 123 30.54 -14.24 -17.87
CA ASP A 123 30.98 -12.94 -17.35
C ASP A 123 29.83 -11.99 -16.94
N THR A 124 28.61 -12.19 -17.47
CA THR A 124 27.50 -11.23 -17.28
C THR A 124 26.19 -11.92 -16.95
N SER A 125 25.47 -11.39 -15.95
CA SER A 125 24.14 -11.84 -15.52
C SER A 125 23.12 -10.70 -15.60
N THR A 126 21.83 -11.04 -15.64
CA THR A 126 20.74 -10.06 -15.62
C THR A 126 19.92 -10.21 -14.35
N LEU A 127 19.65 -9.10 -13.68
CA LEU A 127 18.66 -8.98 -12.61
C LEU A 127 17.41 -8.31 -13.19
N TYR A 128 16.29 -9.03 -13.16
CA TYR A 128 14.98 -8.47 -13.45
C TYR A 128 14.39 -7.89 -12.17
N LEU A 129 14.42 -6.56 -12.08
CA LEU A 129 13.85 -5.80 -10.97
C LEU A 129 12.43 -5.38 -11.34
N GLU A 130 11.46 -5.89 -10.60
CA GLU A 130 10.04 -5.53 -10.70
C GLU A 130 9.70 -4.63 -9.52
N ILE A 131 9.42 -3.35 -9.79
CA ILE A 131 9.06 -2.37 -8.77
C ILE A 131 7.54 -2.26 -8.77
N VAL A 132 6.92 -2.66 -7.68
CA VAL A 132 5.47 -2.64 -7.50
C VAL A 132 5.11 -1.51 -6.53
N ASP A 133 4.29 -0.60 -7.02
CA ASP A 133 3.84 0.59 -6.33
C ASP A 133 2.40 0.41 -5.86
N TYR A 134 2.11 0.58 -4.57
CA TYR A 134 0.74 0.49 -4.06
C TYR A 134 0.48 1.39 -2.84
N PRO A 135 -0.78 1.76 -2.55
CA PRO A 135 -1.12 2.65 -1.43
C PRO A 135 -0.80 2.05 -0.06
N GLY A 136 -0.16 2.82 0.82
CA GLY A 136 0.17 2.36 2.19
C GLY A 136 -1.06 2.24 3.09
N GLU A 137 -2.11 3.02 2.81
CA GLU A 137 -3.40 2.97 3.50
C GLU A 137 -4.02 1.56 3.44
N TRP A 138 -3.73 0.80 2.37
CA TRP A 138 -4.23 -0.57 2.24
C TRP A 138 -3.59 -1.55 3.22
N LEU A 139 -2.41 -1.24 3.77
CA LEU A 139 -1.77 -2.04 4.80
C LEU A 139 -2.36 -1.79 6.19
N LEU A 140 -2.96 -0.61 6.41
CA LEU A 140 -3.64 -0.28 7.67
C LEU A 140 -4.89 -1.14 7.88
N ASP A 141 -5.39 -1.80 6.84
CA ASP A 141 -6.54 -2.70 6.93
C ASP A 141 -6.15 -4.13 7.35
N LEU A 142 -4.87 -4.49 7.33
CA LEU A 142 -4.45 -5.85 7.68
C LEU A 142 -4.81 -6.25 9.13
N PRO A 143 -4.71 -5.36 10.14
CA PRO A 143 -5.23 -5.64 11.48
C PRO A 143 -6.73 -5.97 11.52
N MET A 144 -7.54 -5.51 10.55
CA MET A 144 -8.98 -5.84 10.51
C MET A 144 -9.22 -7.34 10.34
N LEU A 145 -8.27 -8.09 9.78
CA LEU A 145 -8.38 -9.56 9.66
C LEU A 145 -8.38 -10.29 11.00
N ALA A 146 -7.88 -9.65 12.07
CA ALA A 146 -7.84 -10.18 13.43
C ALA A 146 -8.97 -9.64 14.32
N GLN A 147 -9.89 -8.84 13.77
CA GLN A 147 -10.95 -8.19 14.51
C GLN A 147 -12.31 -8.56 13.94
N ASP A 148 -13.31 -8.69 14.80
CA ASP A 148 -14.69 -8.67 14.36
C ASP A 148 -15.19 -7.23 14.15
N TYR A 149 -16.36 -7.11 13.53
CA TYR A 149 -16.97 -5.82 13.20
C TYR A 149 -17.18 -4.91 14.43
N LEU A 150 -17.54 -5.49 15.59
CA LEU A 150 -17.85 -4.71 16.79
C LEU A 150 -16.57 -4.21 17.47
N SER A 151 -15.54 -5.04 17.54
CA SER A 151 -14.20 -4.66 18.03
C SER A 151 -13.60 -3.57 17.16
N TRP A 152 -13.68 -3.70 15.84
CA TRP A 152 -13.27 -2.65 14.91
C TRP A 152 -14.08 -1.37 15.11
N SER A 153 -15.40 -1.49 15.29
CA SER A 153 -16.28 -0.34 15.54
C SER A 153 -15.88 0.43 16.79
N ARG A 154 -15.65 -0.27 17.92
CA ARG A 154 -15.17 0.35 19.17
C ARG A 154 -13.82 1.04 19.01
N GLN A 155 -12.89 0.42 18.27
CA GLN A 155 -11.60 1.05 17.98
C GLN A 155 -11.79 2.36 17.22
N MET A 156 -12.62 2.37 16.18
CA MET A 156 -12.82 3.55 15.35
C MET A 156 -13.58 4.66 16.07
N THR A 157 -14.61 4.32 16.85
CA THR A 157 -15.35 5.30 17.66
C THR A 157 -14.49 5.85 18.79
N GLY A 158 -13.62 5.03 19.39
CA GLY A 158 -12.64 5.46 20.40
C GLY A 158 -11.61 6.48 19.89
N LEU A 159 -11.44 6.62 18.57
CA LEU A 159 -10.58 7.63 17.94
C LEU A 159 -11.28 8.98 17.72
N LEU A 160 -12.60 9.07 17.91
CA LEU A 160 -13.41 10.26 17.62
C LEU A 160 -13.31 11.33 18.72
N ASN A 161 -12.08 11.67 19.12
CA ASN A 161 -11.78 12.70 20.11
C ASN A 161 -11.20 13.95 19.46
N GLY A 162 -11.38 15.11 20.10
CA GLY A 162 -10.90 16.40 19.58
C GLY A 162 -11.40 16.68 18.15
N GLN A 163 -10.49 17.10 17.26
CA GLN A 163 -10.83 17.40 15.85
C GLN A 163 -11.49 16.24 15.11
N ARG A 164 -11.12 14.98 15.39
CA ARG A 164 -11.78 13.80 14.78
C ARG A 164 -13.26 13.70 15.18
N GLY A 165 -13.59 14.11 16.41
CA GLY A 165 -14.96 14.20 16.87
C GLY A 165 -15.75 15.27 16.11
N GLU A 166 -15.18 16.46 15.95
CA GLU A 166 -15.81 17.56 15.21
C GLU A 166 -16.11 17.18 13.76
N TRP A 167 -15.13 16.59 13.05
CA TRP A 167 -15.30 16.23 11.64
C TRP A 167 -16.25 15.06 11.40
N SER A 168 -16.47 14.21 12.40
CA SER A 168 -17.40 13.07 12.31
C SER A 168 -18.85 13.44 12.64
N ALA A 169 -19.15 14.72 12.92
CA ALA A 169 -20.48 15.17 13.35
C ALA A 169 -21.61 14.80 12.36
N LYS A 170 -21.38 14.99 11.05
CA LYS A 170 -22.36 14.62 9.99
C LYS A 170 -22.70 13.13 10.05
N TRP A 171 -21.69 12.27 10.12
CA TRP A 171 -21.88 10.82 10.20
C TRP A 171 -22.61 10.41 11.49
N ARG A 172 -22.26 11.00 12.64
CA ARG A 172 -22.94 10.74 13.92
C ARG A 172 -24.41 11.11 13.85
N MET A 173 -24.73 12.31 13.39
CA MET A 173 -26.11 12.79 13.21
C MET A 173 -26.92 11.85 12.31
N MET A 174 -26.37 11.41 11.18
CA MET A 174 -27.09 10.50 10.27
C MET A 174 -27.29 9.09 10.86
N SER A 175 -26.43 8.71 11.81
CA SER A 175 -26.53 7.43 12.51
C SER A 175 -27.52 7.46 13.68
N GLU A 176 -27.98 8.65 14.12
CA GLU A 176 -28.98 8.78 15.17
C GLU A 176 -30.31 8.14 14.75
N GLY A 177 -30.96 7.45 15.69
CA GLY A 177 -32.23 6.76 15.45
C GLY A 177 -32.14 5.59 14.45
N LEU A 178 -30.94 5.08 14.14
CA LEU A 178 -30.78 3.84 13.39
C LEU A 178 -30.95 2.65 14.35
N ASP A 179 -32.06 1.91 14.20
CA ASP A 179 -32.27 0.67 14.95
C ASP A 179 -31.42 -0.47 14.36
N PRO A 180 -30.49 -1.08 15.12
CA PRO A 180 -29.64 -2.19 14.64
C PRO A 180 -30.42 -3.44 14.23
N LEU A 181 -31.59 -3.67 14.83
CA LEU A 181 -32.38 -4.89 14.66
C LEU A 181 -33.55 -4.71 13.67
N ALA A 182 -33.83 -3.49 13.25
CA ALA A 182 -34.79 -3.22 12.18
C ALA A 182 -34.31 -3.79 10.83
N PRO A 183 -35.23 -4.13 9.91
CA PRO A 183 -34.89 -4.55 8.55
C PRO A 183 -33.92 -3.56 7.87
N ALA A 184 -32.94 -4.09 7.15
CA ALA A 184 -31.89 -3.31 6.53
C ALA A 184 -32.45 -2.36 5.47
N ASP A 185 -32.17 -1.07 5.63
CA ASP A 185 -32.45 -0.04 4.63
C ASP A 185 -31.17 0.26 3.84
N GLU A 186 -31.02 -0.34 2.67
CA GLU A 186 -29.80 -0.23 1.86
C GLU A 186 -29.46 1.22 1.48
N ASN A 187 -30.46 2.04 1.20
CA ASN A 187 -30.26 3.44 0.81
C ASN A 187 -29.78 4.26 2.00
N ARG A 188 -30.45 4.12 3.16
CA ARG A 188 -30.03 4.81 4.38
C ARG A 188 -28.63 4.40 4.82
N LEU A 189 -28.29 3.11 4.73
CA LEU A 189 -26.95 2.62 5.06
C LEU A 189 -25.89 3.13 4.08
N ALA A 190 -26.21 3.23 2.79
CA ALA A 190 -25.31 3.80 1.78
C ALA A 190 -25.04 5.30 2.03
N ASP A 191 -26.07 6.08 2.38
CA ASP A 191 -25.93 7.50 2.70
C ASP A 191 -25.06 7.74 3.94
N ILE A 192 -25.25 6.93 5.00
CA ILE A 192 -24.41 7.00 6.20
C ILE A 192 -22.97 6.58 5.90
N ALA A 193 -22.77 5.52 5.09
CA ALA A 193 -21.44 5.10 4.67
C ALA A 193 -20.72 6.16 3.83
N ALA A 194 -21.45 6.91 2.99
CA ALA A 194 -20.91 8.05 2.26
C ALA A 194 -20.44 9.15 3.22
N ALA A 195 -21.23 9.49 4.24
CA ALA A 195 -20.81 10.46 5.26
C ALA A 195 -19.58 10.01 6.07
N TRP A 196 -19.43 8.71 6.34
CA TRP A 196 -18.21 8.15 6.93
C TRP A 196 -17.01 8.25 5.98
N THR A 197 -17.22 7.99 4.69
CA THR A 197 -16.19 8.10 3.65
C THR A 197 -15.71 9.54 3.50
N ASP A 198 -16.63 10.51 3.48
CA ASP A 198 -16.33 11.96 3.48
C ASP A 198 -15.44 12.34 4.68
N TYR A 199 -15.79 11.85 5.87
CA TYR A 199 -14.99 12.05 7.09
C TYR A 199 -13.56 11.51 6.95
N LEU A 200 -13.37 10.33 6.34
CA LEU A 200 -12.05 9.76 6.10
C LEU A 200 -11.24 10.55 5.07
N HIS A 201 -11.89 11.06 4.02
CA HIS A 201 -11.26 11.97 3.05
C HIS A 201 -10.78 13.25 3.75
N HIS A 202 -11.65 13.88 4.55
CA HIS A 202 -11.30 15.08 5.29
C HIS A 202 -10.13 14.83 6.27
N CYS A 203 -10.15 13.72 7.03
CA CYS A 203 -9.03 13.33 7.89
C CYS A 203 -7.70 13.26 7.12
N LYS A 204 -7.71 12.68 5.92
CA LYS A 204 -6.52 12.57 5.07
C LYS A 204 -6.05 13.93 4.56
N GLU A 205 -6.97 14.82 4.20
CA GLU A 205 -6.66 16.18 3.75
C GLU A 205 -5.99 17.01 4.84
N GLN A 206 -6.46 16.86 6.08
CA GLN A 206 -5.91 17.49 7.29
C GLN A 206 -4.57 16.87 7.75
N GLY A 207 -4.06 15.85 7.04
CA GLY A 207 -2.75 15.25 7.30
C GLY A 207 -2.75 14.16 8.38
N LEU A 208 -3.92 13.60 8.71
CA LEU A 208 -3.98 12.38 9.50
C LEU A 208 -3.55 11.16 8.66
N HIS A 209 -2.86 10.24 9.30
CA HIS A 209 -2.21 9.07 8.71
C HIS A 209 -2.99 7.79 9.00
N PHE A 210 -3.68 7.71 10.14
CA PHE A 210 -4.50 6.56 10.48
C PHE A 210 -5.89 6.67 9.84
N ILE A 211 -6.01 6.11 8.64
CA ILE A 211 -7.24 6.10 7.84
C ILE A 211 -7.63 4.64 7.60
N GLN A 212 -8.81 4.26 8.12
CA GLN A 212 -9.34 2.91 8.01
C GLN A 212 -10.86 2.97 7.82
N PRO A 213 -11.44 2.22 6.87
CA PRO A 213 -10.77 1.30 5.94
C PRO A 213 -10.05 2.05 4.80
N GLY A 214 -8.84 1.64 4.46
CA GLY A 214 -7.97 2.35 3.51
C GLY A 214 -8.51 2.43 2.08
N ARG A 215 -9.31 1.44 1.64
CA ARG A 215 -9.94 1.47 0.30
C ARG A 215 -11.13 2.41 0.21
N PHE A 216 -11.60 2.98 1.32
CA PHE A 216 -12.67 4.00 1.25
C PHE A 216 -12.12 5.27 0.60
N VAL A 217 -10.90 5.66 0.96
CA VAL A 217 -10.25 6.87 0.44
C VAL A 217 -9.49 6.61 -0.86
N LEU A 218 -9.07 5.36 -1.10
CA LEU A 218 -8.41 4.92 -2.33
C LEU A 218 -9.05 3.62 -2.84
N PRO A 219 -10.24 3.71 -3.46
CA PRO A 219 -11.04 2.53 -3.83
C PRO A 219 -10.50 1.75 -5.03
N GLY A 220 -9.65 2.36 -5.86
CA GLY A 220 -9.23 1.76 -7.12
C GLY A 220 -10.44 1.35 -7.95
N ASP A 221 -10.46 0.09 -8.41
CA ASP A 221 -11.54 -0.46 -9.24
C ASP A 221 -12.83 -0.78 -8.45
N MET A 222 -12.83 -0.63 -7.12
CA MET A 222 -13.98 -0.91 -6.26
C MET A 222 -14.88 0.31 -5.99
N ALA A 223 -14.65 1.42 -6.68
CA ALA A 223 -15.44 2.64 -6.49
C ALA A 223 -16.94 2.36 -6.71
N GLY A 224 -17.77 2.69 -5.72
CA GLY A 224 -19.22 2.43 -5.76
C GLY A 224 -19.64 1.00 -5.42
N ALA A 225 -18.70 0.08 -5.10
CA ALA A 225 -19.05 -1.27 -4.72
C ALA A 225 -19.76 -1.32 -3.35
N PRO A 226 -20.79 -2.18 -3.15
CA PRO A 226 -21.45 -2.36 -1.85
C PRO A 226 -20.49 -2.79 -0.73
N ALA A 227 -19.37 -3.43 -1.09
CA ALA A 227 -18.31 -3.81 -0.16
C ALA A 227 -17.63 -2.60 0.52
N LEU A 228 -17.77 -1.40 -0.03
CA LEU A 228 -17.28 -0.14 0.53
C LEU A 228 -18.38 0.68 1.21
N GLN A 229 -19.56 0.10 1.45
CA GLN A 229 -20.69 0.79 2.06
C GLN A 229 -20.96 0.27 3.47
N PHE A 230 -19.97 0.41 4.35
CA PHE A 230 -20.11 0.13 5.79
C PHE A 230 -19.41 1.20 6.62
N PHE A 231 -19.75 1.30 7.89
CA PHE A 231 -19.20 2.28 8.82
C PHE A 231 -19.12 1.65 10.22
N PRO A 232 -18.28 2.18 11.13
CA PRO A 232 -18.21 1.66 12.49
C PRO A 232 -19.56 1.87 13.17
N TRP A 233 -20.05 0.89 13.93
CA TRP A 233 -21.27 1.09 14.69
C TRP A 233 -21.05 2.17 15.77
N PRO A 234 -21.89 3.22 15.85
CA PRO A 234 -21.60 4.41 16.65
C PRO A 234 -21.60 4.15 18.16
N ASP A 235 -22.45 3.23 18.64
CA ASP A 235 -22.60 2.95 20.06
C ASP A 235 -22.83 1.45 20.30
N VAL A 236 -21.72 0.72 20.42
CA VAL A 236 -21.72 -0.75 20.64
C VAL A 236 -22.17 -1.09 22.06
N ASP A 237 -21.83 -0.25 23.03
CA ASP A 237 -22.00 -0.57 24.45
C ASP A 237 -23.44 -0.29 24.94
N THR A 238 -24.14 0.71 24.38
CA THR A 238 -25.54 1.01 24.71
C THR A 238 -26.51 -0.12 24.30
N TRP A 239 -26.29 -0.74 23.14
CA TRP A 239 -27.16 -1.83 22.66
C TRP A 239 -26.79 -3.20 23.25
N GLY A 240 -25.54 -3.35 23.70
CA GLY A 240 -24.98 -4.59 24.19
C GLY A 240 -24.45 -5.47 23.06
N GLU A 241 -23.18 -5.85 23.18
CA GLU A 241 -22.43 -6.64 22.19
C GLU A 241 -23.14 -7.92 21.78
N SER A 242 -23.72 -8.66 22.74
CA SER A 242 -24.42 -9.91 22.48
C SER A 242 -25.60 -9.73 21.52
N LYS A 243 -26.38 -8.64 21.67
CA LYS A 243 -27.53 -8.36 20.80
C LYS A 243 -27.08 -8.01 19.38
N LEU A 244 -26.04 -7.18 19.25
CA LEU A 244 -25.48 -6.80 17.95
C LEU A 244 -24.80 -7.99 17.25
N ALA A 245 -24.12 -8.86 18.01
CA ALA A 245 -23.47 -10.06 17.50
C ALA A 245 -24.48 -11.12 17.03
N GLN A 246 -25.67 -11.17 17.62
CA GLN A 246 -26.74 -12.10 17.22
C GLN A 246 -27.73 -11.52 16.19
N ALA A 247 -27.54 -10.27 15.77
CA ALA A 247 -28.39 -9.63 14.77
C ALA A 247 -28.43 -10.45 13.47
N ASP A 248 -29.64 -10.63 12.91
CA ASP A 248 -29.82 -11.34 11.65
C ASP A 248 -29.20 -10.57 10.48
N LYS A 249 -28.74 -11.28 9.45
CA LYS A 249 -28.08 -10.67 8.27
C LYS A 249 -28.96 -9.67 7.51
N HIS A 250 -30.28 -9.75 7.67
CA HIS A 250 -31.24 -8.84 7.05
C HIS A 250 -31.55 -7.60 7.90
N THR A 251 -30.91 -7.43 9.06
CA THR A 251 -31.02 -6.19 9.85
C THR A 251 -29.91 -5.20 9.51
N ASN A 252 -30.07 -3.94 9.91
CA ASN A 252 -29.05 -2.91 9.69
C ASN A 252 -27.66 -3.32 10.21
N ALA A 253 -27.57 -3.79 11.46
CA ALA A 253 -26.30 -4.24 12.04
C ALA A 253 -25.74 -5.50 11.37
N GLY A 254 -26.61 -6.46 11.01
CA GLY A 254 -26.21 -7.68 10.32
C GLY A 254 -25.66 -7.40 8.92
N MET A 255 -26.30 -6.52 8.15
CA MET A 255 -25.84 -6.13 6.82
C MET A 255 -24.48 -5.41 6.87
N LEU A 256 -24.28 -4.49 7.81
CA LEU A 256 -22.99 -3.81 7.99
C LEU A 256 -21.88 -4.80 8.35
N ARG A 257 -22.18 -5.77 9.24
CA ARG A 257 -21.25 -6.85 9.59
C ARG A 257 -20.90 -7.73 8.39
N GLU A 258 -21.88 -8.11 7.57
CA GLU A 258 -21.63 -8.89 6.35
C GLU A 258 -20.74 -8.12 5.36
N ARG A 259 -20.98 -6.82 5.16
CA ARG A 259 -20.15 -5.96 4.30
C ARG A 259 -18.72 -5.85 4.84
N PHE A 260 -18.55 -5.67 6.16
CA PHE A 260 -17.24 -5.67 6.82
C PHE A 260 -16.51 -7.02 6.63
N ASN A 261 -17.19 -8.14 6.88
CA ASN A 261 -16.61 -9.48 6.72
C ASN A 261 -16.19 -9.73 5.27
N TYR A 262 -17.03 -9.33 4.31
CA TYR A 262 -16.71 -9.41 2.89
C TYR A 262 -15.47 -8.57 2.55
N TYR A 263 -15.38 -7.34 3.07
CA TYR A 263 -14.23 -6.46 2.88
C TYR A 263 -12.94 -7.13 3.40
N CYS A 264 -12.95 -7.65 4.62
CA CYS A 264 -11.81 -8.34 5.20
C CYS A 264 -11.40 -9.57 4.38
N GLU A 265 -12.33 -10.47 4.07
CA GLU A 265 -12.02 -11.75 3.41
C GLU A 265 -11.73 -11.63 1.91
N LYS A 266 -12.40 -10.74 1.19
CA LYS A 266 -12.26 -10.63 -0.28
C LYS A 266 -11.33 -9.51 -0.69
N VAL A 267 -11.34 -8.38 0.00
CA VAL A 267 -10.54 -7.20 -0.38
C VAL A 267 -9.18 -7.23 0.29
N VAL A 268 -9.15 -7.26 1.64
CA VAL A 268 -7.92 -7.18 2.42
C VAL A 268 -7.07 -8.44 2.23
N LYS A 269 -7.66 -9.62 2.51
CA LYS A 269 -6.98 -10.92 2.36
C LYS A 269 -6.68 -11.26 0.90
N GLY A 270 -7.56 -10.87 -0.03
CA GLY A 270 -7.34 -11.02 -1.47
C GLY A 270 -6.11 -10.26 -1.94
N PHE A 271 -5.98 -8.98 -1.58
CA PHE A 271 -4.80 -8.16 -1.87
C PHE A 271 -3.52 -8.80 -1.30
N TYR A 272 -3.57 -9.27 -0.06
CA TYR A 272 -2.44 -9.92 0.58
C TYR A 272 -1.98 -11.19 -0.17
N LYS A 273 -2.91 -12.09 -0.49
CA LYS A 273 -2.59 -13.35 -1.18
C LYS A 273 -2.06 -13.12 -2.60
N ASN A 274 -2.66 -12.18 -3.33
CA ASN A 274 -2.36 -11.99 -4.75
C ASN A 274 -1.09 -11.15 -4.98
N HIS A 275 -0.81 -10.17 -4.11
CA HIS A 275 0.32 -9.26 -4.27
C HIS A 275 1.38 -9.47 -3.20
N PHE A 276 1.00 -9.39 -1.92
CA PHE A 276 1.94 -9.27 -0.82
C PHE A 276 2.86 -10.49 -0.66
N LEU A 277 2.32 -11.71 -0.79
CA LEU A 277 3.10 -12.95 -0.71
C LEU A 277 4.16 -13.10 -1.81
N ARG A 278 4.05 -12.33 -2.90
CA ARG A 278 4.96 -12.39 -4.05
C ARG A 278 6.10 -11.36 -3.97
N PHE A 279 6.14 -10.53 -2.93
CA PHE A 279 7.21 -9.55 -2.77
C PHE A 279 8.45 -10.20 -2.15
N ASP A 280 9.63 -9.84 -2.65
CA ASP A 280 10.91 -10.28 -2.11
C ASP A 280 11.50 -9.28 -1.12
N ARG A 281 11.26 -7.99 -1.37
CA ARG A 281 11.75 -6.85 -0.58
C ARG A 281 10.69 -5.77 -0.53
N GLN A 282 10.72 -5.00 0.55
CA GLN A 282 9.75 -3.93 0.84
C GLN A 282 10.50 -2.65 1.25
N ILE A 283 10.10 -1.54 0.64
CA ILE A 283 10.43 -0.18 1.09
C ILE A 283 9.13 0.49 1.55
N VAL A 284 9.14 1.01 2.78
CA VAL A 284 8.05 1.81 3.34
C VAL A 284 8.57 3.24 3.52
N LEU A 285 7.98 4.18 2.80
CA LEU A 285 8.28 5.60 2.89
C LEU A 285 7.40 6.26 3.96
N VAL A 286 8.04 7.08 4.79
CA VAL A 286 7.39 7.79 5.90
C VAL A 286 7.86 9.24 5.87
N ASP A 287 6.91 10.17 5.77
CA ASP A 287 7.19 11.61 5.94
C ASP A 287 7.13 11.96 7.43
N CYS A 288 8.29 12.25 8.02
CA CYS A 288 8.39 12.67 9.41
C CYS A 288 8.24 14.19 9.60
N LEU A 289 8.41 14.99 8.54
CA LEU A 289 8.45 16.46 8.64
C LEU A 289 7.05 17.06 8.71
N GLN A 290 6.12 16.58 7.88
CA GLN A 290 4.77 17.12 7.87
C GLN A 290 4.05 16.93 9.22
N PRO A 291 4.09 15.76 9.88
CA PRO A 291 3.48 15.58 11.21
C PRO A 291 4.13 16.43 12.30
N LEU A 292 5.47 16.60 12.25
CA LEU A 292 6.18 17.50 13.17
C LEU A 292 5.72 18.95 13.03
N ASN A 293 5.45 19.41 11.80
CA ASN A 293 4.95 20.77 11.55
C ASN A 293 3.46 20.95 11.89
N SER A 294 2.67 19.87 11.89
CA SER A 294 1.21 19.90 12.08
C SER A 294 0.78 19.81 13.55
N GLY A 295 1.73 19.54 14.46
CA GLY A 295 1.51 19.52 15.91
C GLY A 295 1.32 18.13 16.53
N PRO A 296 1.16 18.06 17.86
CA PRO A 296 1.22 16.81 18.63
C PRO A 296 0.16 15.77 18.23
N GLN A 297 -1.03 16.21 17.80
CA GLN A 297 -2.11 15.32 17.40
C GLN A 297 -1.76 14.54 16.13
N ALA A 298 -1.27 15.22 15.08
CA ALA A 298 -0.85 14.59 13.83
C ALA A 298 0.35 13.65 14.04
N PHE A 299 1.27 14.00 14.94
CA PHE A 299 2.41 13.15 15.29
C PHE A 299 1.97 11.86 16.01
N ASN A 300 1.07 11.97 16.99
CA ASN A 300 0.53 10.79 17.69
C ASN A 300 -0.27 9.88 16.75
N ASP A 301 -0.98 10.46 15.79
CA ASP A 301 -1.71 9.73 14.76
C ASP A 301 -0.76 8.96 13.81
N MET A 302 0.32 9.60 13.36
CA MET A 302 1.39 8.93 12.60
C MET A 302 2.00 7.78 13.41
N ARG A 303 2.29 8.00 14.70
CA ARG A 303 2.84 6.95 15.58
C ARG A 303 1.89 5.75 15.67
N LEU A 304 0.58 6.00 15.80
CA LEU A 304 -0.43 4.95 15.83
C LEU A 304 -0.47 4.18 14.51
N ALA A 305 -0.49 4.88 13.36
CA ALA A 305 -0.44 4.26 12.05
C ALA A 305 0.82 3.40 11.84
N LEU A 306 1.99 3.91 12.21
CA LEU A 306 3.24 3.15 12.11
C LEU A 306 3.28 1.94 13.05
N THR A 307 2.73 2.06 14.26
CA THR A 307 2.64 0.94 15.20
C THR A 307 1.78 -0.19 14.63
N GLN A 308 0.62 0.16 14.08
CA GLN A 308 -0.29 -0.79 13.43
C GLN A 308 0.36 -1.44 12.20
N LEU A 309 1.05 -0.65 11.37
CA LEU A 309 1.83 -1.19 10.26
C LEU A 309 2.92 -2.16 10.73
N MET A 310 3.69 -1.80 11.76
CA MET A 310 4.76 -2.65 12.27
C MET A 310 4.26 -4.00 12.79
N GLN A 311 3.08 -4.04 13.44
CA GLN A 311 2.48 -5.28 13.92
C GLN A 311 2.29 -6.31 12.81
N VAL A 312 1.86 -5.87 11.63
CA VAL A 312 1.69 -6.71 10.42
C VAL A 312 3.00 -7.39 10.00
N PHE A 313 4.14 -6.73 10.24
CA PHE A 313 5.45 -7.19 9.78
C PHE A 313 6.24 -7.96 10.84
N THR A 314 6.04 -7.66 12.13
CA THR A 314 6.72 -8.35 13.24
C THR A 314 6.05 -9.66 13.61
N THR A 315 4.73 -9.72 13.57
CA THR A 315 4.02 -10.98 13.72
C THR A 315 3.99 -11.70 12.38
N GLY A 316 4.81 -12.74 12.23
CA GLY A 316 4.71 -13.70 11.12
C GLY A 316 3.39 -14.49 11.07
N SER A 317 2.38 -14.02 11.81
CA SER A 317 1.15 -14.69 12.16
C SER A 317 0.25 -13.65 12.81
N VAL A 318 -0.54 -12.94 11.99
CA VAL A 318 -1.84 -12.49 12.47
C VAL A 318 -2.60 -13.76 12.86
N PRO A 319 -3.07 -13.92 14.11
CA PRO A 319 -3.69 -15.15 14.59
C PRO A 319 -5.11 -15.23 14.02
N CYS A 320 -5.24 -15.41 12.71
CA CYS A 320 -6.53 -15.67 12.09
C CYS A 320 -6.34 -16.69 10.95
N SER A 321 -6.85 -17.89 11.19
CA SER A 321 -7.20 -18.92 10.21
C SER A 321 -6.26 -19.10 9.00
N GLY A 322 -5.06 -19.66 9.25
CA GLY A 322 -4.30 -20.39 8.22
C GLY A 322 -3.47 -19.57 7.23
N VAL A 323 -3.29 -18.26 7.45
CA VAL A 323 -2.35 -17.45 6.66
C VAL A 323 -1.01 -17.38 7.38
N CYS A 324 -0.05 -18.21 6.97
CA CYS A 324 1.34 -18.14 7.47
C CYS A 324 2.06 -16.98 6.75
N PHE A 325 2.51 -15.97 7.49
CA PHE A 325 3.21 -14.83 6.90
C PHE A 325 4.68 -15.21 6.69
N ARG A 326 5.19 -15.05 5.46
CA ARG A 326 6.61 -15.26 5.17
C ARG A 326 7.40 -14.08 5.73
N ARG A 327 8.47 -14.35 6.49
CA ARG A 327 9.35 -13.31 7.04
C ARG A 327 10.04 -12.57 5.88
N LEU A 328 9.57 -11.37 5.57
CA LEU A 328 10.15 -10.48 4.56
C LEU A 328 11.40 -9.78 5.10
N SER A 329 12.42 -9.65 4.25
CA SER A 329 13.57 -8.79 4.55
C SER A 329 13.19 -7.35 4.22
N ILE A 330 13.01 -6.52 5.24
CA ILE A 330 12.55 -5.14 5.12
C ILE A 330 13.75 -4.19 5.18
N SER A 331 13.77 -3.19 4.31
CA SER A 331 14.70 -2.08 4.40
C SER A 331 13.90 -0.79 4.53
N TYR A 332 14.05 -0.11 5.66
CA TYR A 332 13.42 1.18 5.91
C TYR A 332 14.21 2.27 5.19
N CYS A 333 13.53 3.13 4.44
CA CYS A 333 14.13 4.30 3.81
C CYS A 333 13.45 5.54 4.35
N LEU A 334 14.15 6.29 5.20
CA LEU A 334 13.73 7.60 5.68
C LEU A 334 14.11 8.63 4.62
N LEU A 335 13.12 9.28 4.00
CA LEU A 335 13.33 10.36 3.05
C LEU A 335 12.82 11.67 3.66
N PRO A 336 13.70 12.63 3.99
CA PRO A 336 13.27 13.98 4.33
C PRO A 336 12.89 14.70 3.03
N LEU A 337 11.65 14.52 2.57
CA LEU A 337 11.12 15.30 1.45
C LEU A 337 10.59 16.63 2.00
N LYS A 338 11.46 17.64 2.04
CA LYS A 338 11.03 19.02 2.29
C LYS A 338 10.35 19.54 1.02
N ARG A 339 9.06 19.90 1.10
CA ARG A 339 8.44 20.73 0.06
C ARG A 339 9.06 22.13 0.16
N THR A 340 10.12 22.35 -0.60
CA THR A 340 10.53 23.67 -1.04
C THR A 340 10.34 23.70 -2.54
N MET A 341 9.14 24.10 -2.96
CA MET A 341 8.85 24.71 -4.25
C MET A 341 7.87 25.83 -3.98
#